data_AF-X7ZJP7-F1
#
_entry.id   AF-X7ZJP7-F1
#
_cell.length_a   1.000
_cell.length_b   1.000
_cell.length_c   1.000
_cell.angle_alpha   90.00
_cell.angle_beta   90.00
_cell.angle_gamma   90.00
#
_symmetry.space_group_name_H-M   'P 1'
#
loop_
_entity.id
_entity.type
_entity.pdbx_description
1 polymer ?
#
loop_
_entity_poly.entity_id
_entity_poly.type
_entity_poly.pdbx_seq_one_letter_code
_entity_poly.pdbx_strand_id
1 'polypeptide(L)'
;MNEGHAGFLGAERIRELITDSGLDFDTALTVVRSSTVFTTHTPVPAGIDRFPVDMVQRYFGDDEARLLPGVPTDRILALGAEDDPTKFNMAHMGLRLAQRANGVSLLHGRVSRAMFNELWPGFDPDEVPIGSITNGVHARSWAAPQWLQLGRELAGSDSFAEPAVWLRLQQVDAGHLWWIRSQLRSLLVADVRARLRQSWLERGASEAELGWIATAFDPDVLTIGFARRVPTYKRLTLMLRDPDRLEKLLLDPERPIQLIVAGKSHPADDGGKALIQQVVRFADRPQVRHRIAFLPNYDMSMARLLYWGCDVWLNNPLRPLEACGTSGMKSALNGGLNLSIRDGWWDEWYDGENGWEIASADGVADPERRDDLESSGLYNLLEQAVAPKFYERDERGVPPRWMEMVRHTLQTLGPKVLASRMVRDYVEHYYAPAAHSWRKTIGVADDGTEFGGARELAAYRRRAAAAWPQIEITDVDSAGLPDTPLLGSKLTLTAIVQLAGLQPDEVTVQAVLGRVDTGDVLLDPTTVDMAHTGTDGVSHIFSTTTPLPLAGSVGYTVRVLPRHPMLADGNELGLVTLAGG
;
A
#
# COMPACT_ATOMS: atom_id res chain seq x y z
N MET A 1 -13.25 6.16 -3.16
CA MET A 1 -13.23 5.11 -4.19
C MET A 1 -12.19 4.09 -3.76
N ASN A 2 -12.60 2.84 -3.56
CA ASN A 2 -11.68 1.74 -3.28
C ASN A 2 -11.40 1.02 -4.60
N GLU A 3 -10.21 1.25 -5.16
CA GLU A 3 -9.79 0.82 -6.50
C GLU A 3 -10.65 1.40 -7.65
N GLY A 4 -10.21 1.18 -8.89
CA GLY A 4 -10.86 1.64 -10.11
C GLY A 4 -12.31 1.14 -10.30
N HIS A 5 -12.67 -0.02 -9.74
CA HIS A 5 -14.02 -0.61 -9.84
C HIS A 5 -15.15 0.34 -9.42
N ALA A 6 -14.87 1.28 -8.51
CA ALA A 6 -15.84 2.27 -8.02
C ALA A 6 -15.83 3.59 -8.81
N GLY A 7 -15.05 3.71 -9.88
CA GLY A 7 -14.82 4.96 -10.61
C GLY A 7 -16.09 5.60 -11.17
N PHE A 8 -17.04 4.80 -11.67
CA PHE A 8 -18.31 5.30 -12.22
C PHE A 8 -19.17 6.07 -11.22
N LEU A 9 -18.94 5.93 -9.90
CA LEU A 9 -19.60 6.80 -8.92
C LEU A 9 -19.30 8.28 -9.18
N GLY A 10 -18.09 8.61 -9.63
CA GLY A 10 -17.73 10.01 -9.91
C GLY A 10 -18.42 10.52 -11.17
N ALA A 11 -18.62 9.67 -12.17
CA ALA A 11 -19.34 10.02 -13.39
C ALA A 11 -20.85 10.24 -13.11
N GLU A 12 -21.46 9.41 -12.27
CA GLU A 12 -22.85 9.61 -11.82
C GLU A 12 -23.01 10.91 -11.03
N ARG A 13 -22.09 11.21 -10.12
CA ARG A 13 -22.12 12.50 -9.38
C ARG A 13 -21.98 13.71 -10.30
N ILE A 14 -21.20 13.59 -11.39
CA ILE A 14 -21.14 14.64 -12.42
C ILE A 14 -22.50 14.78 -13.11
N ARG A 15 -23.16 13.66 -13.48
CA ARG A 15 -24.49 13.64 -14.08
C ARG A 15 -25.52 14.35 -13.19
N GLU A 16 -25.58 14.03 -11.90
CA GLU A 16 -26.48 14.69 -10.92
C GLU A 16 -26.27 16.21 -10.90
N LEU A 17 -25.02 16.67 -10.85
CA LEU A 17 -24.70 18.10 -10.85
C LEU A 17 -25.08 18.80 -12.17
N ILE A 18 -24.95 18.12 -13.30
CA ILE A 18 -25.35 18.66 -14.61
C ILE A 18 -26.86 18.76 -14.71
N THR A 19 -27.59 17.68 -14.43
CA THR A 19 -29.05 17.65 -14.66
C THR A 19 -29.85 18.34 -13.58
N ASP A 20 -29.44 18.22 -12.31
CA ASP A 20 -30.26 18.66 -11.18
C ASP A 20 -29.84 20.05 -10.71
N SER A 21 -28.56 20.41 -10.89
CA SER A 21 -28.00 21.73 -10.53
C SER A 21 -27.64 22.61 -11.73
N GLY A 22 -27.81 22.13 -12.97
CA GLY A 22 -27.57 22.92 -14.19
C GLY A 22 -26.12 23.32 -14.41
N LEU A 23 -25.15 22.58 -13.85
CA LEU A 23 -23.73 22.87 -14.03
C LEU A 23 -23.21 22.39 -15.39
N ASP A 24 -22.18 23.03 -15.92
CA ASP A 24 -21.38 22.46 -17.00
C ASP A 24 -20.44 21.37 -16.45
N PHE A 25 -19.95 20.50 -17.35
CA PHE A 25 -19.11 19.37 -16.97
C PHE A 25 -17.85 19.78 -16.20
N ASP A 26 -17.17 20.86 -16.58
CA ASP A 26 -15.91 21.25 -15.93
C ASP A 26 -16.16 21.73 -14.50
N THR A 27 -17.24 22.49 -14.29
CA THR A 27 -17.68 22.92 -12.96
C THR A 27 -18.15 21.73 -12.12
N ALA A 28 -18.91 20.79 -12.70
CA ALA A 28 -19.31 19.57 -11.98
C ALA A 28 -18.08 18.73 -11.58
N LEU A 29 -17.09 18.61 -12.46
CA LEU A 29 -15.85 17.87 -12.21
C LEU A 29 -15.04 18.48 -11.05
N THR A 30 -14.99 19.80 -10.88
CA THR A 30 -14.26 20.41 -9.74
C THR A 30 -14.92 20.08 -8.41
N VAL A 31 -16.25 20.08 -8.34
CA VAL A 31 -17.02 19.64 -7.14
C VAL A 31 -16.76 18.17 -6.84
N VAL A 32 -16.84 17.30 -7.85
CA VAL A 32 -16.62 15.86 -7.67
C VAL A 32 -15.18 15.57 -7.25
N ARG A 33 -14.18 16.18 -7.88
CA ARG A 33 -12.76 16.02 -7.51
C ARG A 33 -12.50 16.41 -6.06
N SER A 34 -12.96 17.59 -5.64
CA SER A 34 -12.69 18.13 -4.29
C SER A 34 -13.17 17.22 -3.15
N SER A 35 -14.19 16.40 -3.42
CA SER A 35 -14.86 15.51 -2.46
C SER A 35 -14.56 14.03 -2.67
N THR A 36 -13.64 13.69 -3.58
CA THR A 36 -13.32 12.31 -3.92
C THR A 36 -11.90 11.96 -3.49
N VAL A 37 -11.79 10.85 -2.75
CA VAL A 37 -10.51 10.21 -2.38
C VAL A 37 -10.41 8.88 -3.10
N PHE A 38 -9.31 8.64 -3.80
CA PHE A 38 -9.03 7.39 -4.52
C PHE A 38 -7.95 6.57 -3.79
N THR A 39 -8.25 5.32 -3.47
CA THR A 39 -7.28 4.41 -2.86
C THR A 39 -6.95 3.29 -3.84
N THR A 40 -5.68 3.14 -4.20
CA THR A 40 -5.19 2.00 -5.01
C THR A 40 -4.71 0.87 -4.11
N HIS A 41 -5.04 -0.37 -4.49
CA HIS A 41 -4.63 -1.59 -3.79
C HIS A 41 -3.77 -2.51 -4.66
N THR A 42 -3.48 -2.10 -5.88
CA THR A 42 -2.88 -2.94 -6.91
C THR A 42 -1.43 -2.51 -7.17
N PRO A 43 -0.44 -3.37 -6.88
CA PRO A 43 0.98 -3.06 -7.06
C PRO A 43 1.51 -3.38 -8.47
N VAL A 44 0.68 -3.93 -9.35
CA VAL A 44 1.07 -4.38 -10.69
C VAL A 44 0.11 -3.88 -11.76
N PRO A 45 0.61 -3.39 -12.92
CA PRO A 45 -0.27 -2.89 -13.99
C PRO A 45 -1.28 -3.92 -14.48
N ALA A 46 -0.90 -5.21 -14.51
CA ALA A 46 -1.77 -6.30 -14.95
C ALA A 46 -2.99 -6.55 -14.04
N GLY A 47 -2.97 -6.04 -12.80
CA GLY A 47 -4.11 -6.13 -11.88
C GLY A 47 -5.10 -4.98 -11.99
N ILE A 48 -4.81 -3.97 -12.82
CA ILE A 48 -5.67 -2.81 -13.04
C ILE A 48 -6.72 -3.16 -14.09
N ASP A 49 -7.99 -2.90 -13.77
CA ASP A 49 -9.09 -3.10 -14.70
C ASP A 49 -8.97 -2.21 -15.93
N ARG A 50 -8.96 -2.85 -17.10
CA ARG A 50 -9.01 -2.20 -18.41
C ARG A 50 -10.15 -2.75 -19.23
N PHE A 51 -10.96 -1.86 -19.79
CA PHE A 51 -12.06 -2.21 -20.68
C PHE A 51 -11.76 -1.75 -22.11
N PRO A 52 -12.21 -2.48 -23.14
CA PRO A 52 -12.24 -1.94 -24.50
C PRO A 52 -13.07 -0.64 -24.57
N VAL A 53 -12.59 0.36 -25.29
CA VAL A 53 -13.27 1.66 -25.42
C VAL A 53 -14.66 1.53 -26.06
N ASP A 54 -14.82 0.63 -27.03
CA ASP A 54 -16.11 0.35 -27.69
C ASP A 54 -17.16 -0.20 -26.70
N MET A 55 -16.71 -0.95 -25.69
CA MET A 55 -17.57 -1.42 -24.61
C MET A 55 -18.08 -0.24 -23.77
N VAL A 56 -17.20 0.71 -23.42
CA VAL A 56 -17.59 1.91 -22.66
C VAL A 56 -18.56 2.76 -23.48
N GLN A 57 -18.23 3.04 -24.75
CA GLN A 57 -19.09 3.80 -25.67
C GLN A 57 -20.47 3.17 -25.83
N ARG A 58 -20.57 1.84 -25.89
CA ARG A 58 -21.88 1.14 -26.00
C ARG A 58 -22.83 1.48 -24.85
N TYR A 59 -22.32 1.71 -23.65
CA TYR A 59 -23.15 1.98 -22.46
C TYR A 59 -23.42 3.47 -22.23
N PHE A 60 -22.55 4.36 -22.73
CA PHE A 60 -22.63 5.80 -22.47
C PHE A 60 -22.91 6.68 -23.71
N GLY A 61 -22.81 6.13 -24.91
CA GLY A 61 -22.89 6.83 -26.20
C GLY A 61 -24.22 7.51 -26.55
N ASP A 62 -24.15 8.36 -27.57
CA ASP A 62 -25.07 9.51 -27.77
C ASP A 62 -26.41 9.21 -28.47
N ASP A 63 -26.69 7.97 -28.89
CA ASP A 63 -28.02 7.66 -29.47
C ASP A 63 -29.12 7.58 -28.40
N GLU A 64 -28.72 7.33 -27.14
CA GLU A 64 -29.46 7.52 -25.89
C GLU A 64 -28.42 7.24 -24.80
N ALA A 65 -27.81 8.26 -24.17
CA ALA A 65 -26.91 8.05 -23.03
C ALA A 65 -27.70 7.45 -21.85
N ARG A 66 -27.96 6.15 -21.90
CA ARG A 66 -28.95 5.46 -21.05
C ARG A 66 -28.56 5.51 -19.59
N LEU A 67 -27.26 5.52 -19.31
CA LEU A 67 -26.76 5.48 -17.94
C LEU A 67 -26.40 6.87 -17.40
N LEU A 68 -25.89 7.78 -18.23
CA LEU A 68 -25.40 9.10 -17.80
C LEU A 68 -25.91 10.24 -18.71
N PRO A 69 -27.24 10.49 -18.74
CA PRO A 69 -27.80 11.55 -19.58
C PRO A 69 -27.20 12.92 -19.25
N GLY A 70 -26.83 13.67 -20.30
CA GLY A 70 -26.23 15.01 -20.18
C GLY A 70 -24.72 15.04 -19.98
N VAL A 71 -24.07 13.90 -19.69
CA VAL A 71 -22.61 13.79 -19.62
C VAL A 71 -22.06 13.41 -21.01
N PRO A 72 -21.22 14.25 -21.65
CA PRO A 72 -20.68 13.90 -22.96
C PRO A 72 -19.77 12.67 -22.92
N THR A 73 -19.96 11.76 -23.88
CA THR A 73 -19.24 10.47 -23.93
C THR A 73 -17.73 10.65 -24.05
N ASP A 74 -17.28 11.61 -24.86
CA ASP A 74 -15.85 11.95 -25.03
C ASP A 74 -15.20 12.37 -23.71
N ARG A 75 -15.94 13.09 -22.85
CA ARG A 75 -15.47 13.50 -21.53
C ARG A 75 -15.34 12.32 -20.57
N ILE A 76 -16.23 11.32 -20.68
CA ILE A 76 -16.11 10.07 -19.92
C ILE A 76 -14.87 9.31 -20.37
N LEU A 77 -14.70 9.12 -21.69
CA LEU A 77 -13.55 8.41 -22.26
C LEU A 77 -12.22 9.06 -21.86
N ALA A 78 -12.14 10.38 -21.86
CA ALA A 78 -10.96 11.12 -21.43
C ALA A 78 -10.56 10.85 -19.97
N LEU A 79 -11.51 10.48 -19.08
CA LEU A 79 -11.18 10.11 -17.70
C LEU A 79 -10.37 8.81 -17.65
N GLY A 80 -10.71 7.81 -18.46
CA GLY A 80 -10.01 6.51 -18.50
C GLY A 80 -8.91 6.39 -19.55
N ALA A 81 -8.64 7.43 -20.34
CA ALA A 81 -7.65 7.36 -21.41
C ALA A 81 -6.24 7.02 -20.91
N GLU A 82 -5.56 6.13 -21.63
CA GLU A 82 -4.14 5.78 -21.50
C GLU A 82 -3.49 5.76 -22.88
N ASP A 83 -2.19 5.47 -22.96
CA ASP A 83 -1.41 5.49 -24.22
C ASP A 83 -1.98 4.57 -25.31
N ASP A 84 -2.58 3.44 -24.91
CA ASP A 84 -3.34 2.59 -25.82
C ASP A 84 -4.77 3.15 -26.00
N PRO A 85 -5.10 3.77 -27.15
CA PRO A 85 -6.40 4.41 -27.36
C PRO A 85 -7.56 3.40 -27.46
N THR A 86 -7.27 2.09 -27.52
CA THR A 86 -8.30 1.05 -27.52
C THR A 86 -8.75 0.66 -26.11
N LYS A 87 -8.07 1.16 -25.08
CA LYS A 87 -8.29 0.79 -23.68
C LYS A 87 -8.82 1.96 -22.85
N PHE A 88 -9.65 1.60 -21.89
CA PHE A 88 -10.16 2.46 -20.84
C PHE A 88 -9.66 1.93 -19.51
N ASN A 89 -8.79 2.69 -18.87
CA ASN A 89 -8.13 2.36 -17.61
C ASN A 89 -8.93 2.92 -16.42
N MET A 90 -9.45 2.01 -15.59
CA MET A 90 -10.27 2.41 -14.45
C MET A 90 -9.48 3.12 -13.35
N ALA A 91 -8.17 2.86 -13.21
CA ALA A 91 -7.32 3.57 -12.26
C ALA A 91 -7.06 5.01 -12.71
N HIS A 92 -6.88 5.24 -14.02
CA HIS A 92 -6.76 6.59 -14.58
C HIS A 92 -8.04 7.39 -14.34
N MET A 93 -9.20 6.75 -14.55
CA MET A 93 -10.49 7.36 -14.23
C MET A 93 -10.57 7.75 -12.74
N GLY A 94 -10.17 6.85 -11.84
CA GLY A 94 -10.12 7.13 -10.40
C GLY A 94 -9.23 8.32 -10.03
N LEU A 95 -8.00 8.38 -10.56
CA LEU A 95 -7.04 9.46 -10.32
C LEU A 95 -7.51 10.79 -10.92
N ARG A 96 -8.10 10.79 -12.12
CA ARG A 96 -8.65 12.00 -12.76
C ARG A 96 -9.97 12.48 -12.13
N LEU A 97 -10.70 11.61 -11.44
CA LEU A 97 -11.90 11.97 -10.68
C LEU A 97 -11.63 12.35 -9.21
N ALA A 98 -10.46 12.04 -8.67
CA ALA A 98 -10.10 12.34 -7.29
C ALA A 98 -9.12 13.51 -7.19
N GLN A 99 -9.33 14.40 -6.22
CA GLN A 99 -8.33 15.40 -5.86
C GLN A 99 -7.23 14.80 -4.97
N ARG A 100 -7.52 13.70 -4.26
CA ARG A 100 -6.57 13.05 -3.35
C ARG A 100 -6.51 11.56 -3.62
N ALA A 101 -5.30 11.01 -3.60
CA ALA A 101 -5.08 9.59 -3.82
C ALA A 101 -4.07 9.00 -2.83
N ASN A 102 -4.21 7.70 -2.53
CA ASN A 102 -3.27 7.01 -1.65
C ASN A 102 -3.06 5.54 -2.00
N GLY A 103 -1.86 5.05 -1.70
CA GLY A 103 -1.53 3.63 -1.56
C GLY A 103 -1.81 3.11 -0.14
N VAL A 104 -1.60 1.80 0.06
CA VAL A 104 -2.03 1.09 1.28
C VAL A 104 -0.89 0.57 2.17
N SER A 105 0.34 1.01 1.87
CA SER A 105 1.56 0.96 2.68
C SER A 105 2.54 2.02 2.14
N LEU A 106 3.62 2.33 2.86
CA LEU A 106 4.64 3.28 2.39
C LEU A 106 5.34 2.79 1.12
N LEU A 107 5.76 1.52 1.08
CA LEU A 107 6.36 0.93 -0.11
C LEU A 107 5.39 0.93 -1.30
N HIS A 108 4.12 0.58 -1.07
CA HIS A 108 3.11 0.63 -2.13
C HIS A 108 2.83 2.04 -2.63
N GLY A 109 2.93 3.06 -1.78
CA GLY A 109 2.86 4.46 -2.22
C GLY A 109 3.94 4.78 -3.24
N ARG A 110 5.19 4.41 -2.96
CA ARG A 110 6.32 4.56 -3.90
C ARG A 110 6.08 3.82 -5.22
N VAL A 111 5.64 2.56 -5.14
CA VAL A 111 5.29 1.76 -6.34
C VAL A 111 4.17 2.42 -7.15
N SER A 112 3.12 2.90 -6.47
CA SER A 112 1.97 3.53 -7.13
C SER A 112 2.38 4.81 -7.84
N ARG A 113 3.21 5.64 -7.20
CA ARG A 113 3.73 6.87 -7.82
C ARG A 113 4.53 6.60 -9.07
N ALA A 114 5.45 5.64 -9.03
CA ALA A 114 6.22 5.24 -10.20
C ALA A 114 5.31 4.67 -11.31
N MET A 115 4.34 3.83 -10.95
CA MET A 115 3.42 3.19 -11.90
C MET A 115 2.50 4.19 -12.61
N PHE A 116 2.09 5.27 -11.94
CA PHE A 116 1.17 6.27 -12.49
C PHE A 116 1.86 7.60 -12.86
N ASN A 117 3.19 7.64 -12.88
CA ASN A 117 3.96 8.87 -13.13
C ASN A 117 3.65 9.47 -14.52
N GLU A 118 3.25 8.66 -15.50
CA GLU A 118 2.83 9.12 -16.83
C GLU A 118 1.67 10.14 -16.80
N LEU A 119 0.86 10.17 -15.73
CA LEU A 119 -0.21 11.15 -15.55
C LEU A 119 0.30 12.52 -15.05
N TRP A 120 1.58 12.61 -14.66
CA TRP A 120 2.27 13.81 -14.21
C TRP A 120 3.59 14.00 -14.97
N PRO A 121 3.54 14.24 -16.29
CA PRO A 121 4.75 14.42 -17.09
C PRO A 121 5.60 15.57 -16.57
N GLY A 122 6.92 15.37 -16.53
CA GLY A 122 7.88 16.36 -16.03
C GLY A 122 8.06 16.38 -14.50
N PHE A 123 7.32 15.56 -13.75
CA PHE A 123 7.52 15.37 -12.31
C PHE A 123 8.31 14.10 -12.02
N ASP A 124 9.17 14.14 -11.00
CA ASP A 124 9.76 12.94 -10.45
C ASP A 124 8.67 12.06 -9.80
N PRO A 125 8.84 10.72 -9.77
CA PRO A 125 7.87 9.84 -9.13
C PRO A 125 7.54 10.25 -7.69
N ASP A 126 8.52 10.68 -6.90
CA ASP A 126 8.26 11.08 -5.51
C ASP A 126 7.39 12.33 -5.36
N GLU A 127 7.22 13.12 -6.42
CA GLU A 127 6.32 14.27 -6.47
C GLU A 127 4.92 13.94 -6.98
N VAL A 128 4.66 12.73 -7.45
CA VAL A 128 3.30 12.33 -7.86
C VAL A 128 2.38 12.36 -6.62
N PRO A 129 1.22 13.07 -6.65
CA PRO A 129 0.36 13.33 -5.49
C PRO A 129 -0.47 12.11 -5.03
N ILE A 130 0.21 10.99 -4.81
CA ILE A 130 -0.31 9.76 -4.24
C ILE A 130 0.41 9.55 -2.90
N GLY A 131 -0.31 9.75 -1.79
CA GLY A 131 0.22 9.47 -0.46
C GLY A 131 0.10 8.00 -0.07
N SER A 132 0.20 7.69 1.22
CA SER A 132 0.04 6.34 1.75
C SER A 132 -0.73 6.35 3.06
N ILE A 133 -1.65 5.39 3.20
CA ILE A 133 -2.26 5.04 4.49
C ILE A 133 -2.09 3.54 4.69
N THR A 134 -1.16 3.15 5.58
CA THR A 134 -0.93 1.72 5.84
C THR A 134 -2.18 1.09 6.42
N ASN A 135 -2.63 -0.03 5.82
CA ASN A 135 -3.84 -0.71 6.28
C ASN A 135 -3.81 -1.07 7.78
N GLY A 136 -4.99 -1.36 8.32
CA GLY A 136 -5.16 -1.92 9.65
C GLY A 136 -6.24 -2.99 9.68
N VAL A 137 -6.29 -3.74 10.78
CA VAL A 137 -7.22 -4.85 10.99
C VAL A 137 -8.07 -4.59 12.23
N HIS A 138 -9.33 -5.02 12.17
CA HIS A 138 -10.27 -4.81 13.25
C HIS A 138 -10.02 -5.80 14.40
N ALA A 139 -9.44 -5.32 15.50
CA ALA A 139 -9.01 -6.17 16.62
C ALA A 139 -10.14 -7.05 17.17
N ARG A 140 -11.37 -6.55 17.35
CA ARG A 140 -12.48 -7.34 17.88
C ARG A 140 -12.89 -8.51 16.98
N SER A 141 -12.63 -8.43 15.68
CA SER A 141 -12.88 -9.54 14.75
C SER A 141 -11.76 -10.57 14.74
N TRP A 142 -10.51 -10.11 14.89
CA TRP A 142 -9.32 -10.92 14.59
C TRP A 142 -8.51 -11.35 15.81
N ALA A 143 -8.55 -10.62 16.92
CA ALA A 143 -7.88 -11.03 18.15
C ALA A 143 -8.68 -12.10 18.87
N ALA A 144 -7.98 -13.06 19.47
CA ALA A 144 -8.60 -14.11 20.26
C ALA A 144 -9.23 -13.54 21.54
N PRO A 145 -10.31 -14.14 22.05
CA PRO A 145 -10.96 -13.69 23.29
C PRO A 145 -10.00 -13.57 24.48
N GLN A 146 -9.03 -14.47 24.59
CA GLN A 146 -8.00 -14.51 25.63
C GLN A 146 -7.12 -13.25 25.58
N TRP A 147 -6.67 -12.84 24.39
CA TRP A 147 -5.90 -11.61 24.21
C TRP A 147 -6.72 -10.36 24.53
N LEU A 148 -7.99 -10.33 24.12
CA LEU A 148 -8.90 -9.24 24.43
C LEU A 148 -9.24 -9.15 25.92
N GLN A 149 -9.27 -10.28 26.62
CA GLN A 149 -9.45 -10.32 28.06
C GLN A 149 -8.21 -9.77 28.78
N LEU A 150 -7.02 -10.27 28.45
CA LEU A 150 -5.76 -9.75 29.00
C LEU A 150 -5.63 -8.24 28.75
N GLY A 151 -5.92 -7.79 27.54
CA GLY A 151 -5.91 -6.37 27.19
C GLY A 151 -6.88 -5.55 28.06
N ARG A 152 -8.10 -6.06 28.32
CA ARG A 152 -9.09 -5.38 29.18
C ARG A 152 -8.60 -5.25 30.61
N GLU A 153 -8.02 -6.31 31.15
CA GLU A 153 -7.44 -6.34 32.50
C GLU A 153 -6.31 -5.31 32.62
N LEU A 154 -5.45 -5.21 31.60
CA LEU A 154 -4.37 -4.22 31.56
C LEU A 154 -4.87 -2.80 31.35
N ALA A 155 -5.87 -2.58 30.50
CA ALA A 155 -6.39 -1.26 30.16
C ALA A 155 -7.33 -0.68 31.23
N GLY A 156 -8.02 -1.55 31.99
CA GLY A 156 -9.16 -1.18 32.81
C GLY A 156 -10.39 -0.75 32.00
N SER A 157 -10.39 -0.98 30.68
CA SER A 157 -11.48 -0.60 29.77
C SER A 157 -11.46 -1.45 28.50
N ASP A 158 -12.48 -1.27 27.66
CA ASP A 158 -12.61 -1.89 26.34
C ASP A 158 -11.88 -1.16 25.20
N SER A 159 -11.10 -0.12 25.53
CA SER A 159 -10.34 0.68 24.57
C SER A 159 -8.87 0.26 24.52
N PHE A 160 -8.43 -0.17 23.34
CA PHE A 160 -7.03 -0.54 23.05
C PHE A 160 -6.30 0.50 22.18
N ALA A 161 -6.90 1.68 22.02
CA ALA A 161 -6.38 2.73 21.16
C ALA A 161 -5.13 3.43 21.75
N GLU A 162 -4.97 3.37 23.08
CA GLU A 162 -3.89 4.05 23.79
C GLU A 162 -2.60 3.21 23.76
N PRO A 163 -1.49 3.72 23.17
CA PRO A 163 -0.20 3.02 23.16
C PRO A 163 0.29 2.63 24.57
N ALA A 164 -0.02 3.43 25.58
CA ALA A 164 0.34 3.17 26.97
C ALA A 164 -0.25 1.86 27.52
N VAL A 165 -1.40 1.40 27.01
CA VAL A 165 -1.99 0.10 27.39
C VAL A 165 -1.09 -1.04 26.95
N TRP A 166 -0.53 -0.95 25.74
CA TRP A 166 0.35 -1.98 25.19
C TRP A 166 1.67 -2.08 25.97
N LEU A 167 2.22 -0.95 26.45
CA LEU A 167 3.42 -0.95 27.30
C LEU A 167 3.23 -1.71 28.63
N ARG A 168 2.01 -1.75 29.18
CA ARG A 168 1.70 -2.53 30.39
C ARG A 168 1.90 -4.03 30.21
N LEU A 169 1.99 -4.52 28.96
CA LEU A 169 2.39 -5.90 28.71
C LEU A 169 3.74 -6.24 29.36
N GLN A 170 4.66 -5.31 29.64
CA GLN A 170 5.90 -5.60 30.37
C GLN A 170 5.67 -6.21 31.75
N GLN A 171 4.50 -5.98 32.35
CA GLN A 171 4.14 -6.46 33.69
C GLN A 171 3.58 -7.89 33.68
N VAL A 172 3.28 -8.45 32.50
CA VAL A 172 2.66 -9.77 32.37
C VAL A 172 3.73 -10.86 32.41
N ASP A 173 3.55 -11.88 33.25
CA ASP A 173 4.45 -13.03 33.30
C ASP A 173 4.56 -13.75 31.93
N ALA A 174 5.77 -14.14 31.54
CA ALA A 174 6.01 -14.81 30.26
C ALA A 174 5.30 -16.16 30.16
N GLY A 175 5.16 -16.89 31.28
CA GLY A 175 4.42 -18.14 31.35
C GLY A 175 2.93 -17.94 31.08
N HIS A 176 2.35 -16.81 31.48
CA HIS A 176 0.95 -16.50 31.16
C HIS A 176 0.76 -16.24 29.65
N LEU A 177 1.65 -15.49 29.01
CA LEU A 177 1.62 -15.29 27.55
C LEU A 177 1.78 -16.61 26.80
N TRP A 178 2.72 -17.45 27.24
CA TRP A 178 2.93 -18.79 26.69
C TRP A 178 1.70 -19.67 26.84
N TRP A 179 1.06 -19.64 28.02
CA TRP A 179 -0.17 -20.37 28.27
C TRP A 179 -1.28 -19.97 27.28
N ILE A 180 -1.51 -18.67 27.04
CA ILE A 180 -2.48 -18.22 26.03
C ILE A 180 -2.12 -18.79 24.65
N ARG A 181 -0.86 -18.66 24.22
CA ARG A 181 -0.40 -19.19 22.93
C ARG A 181 -0.62 -20.70 22.78
N SER A 182 -0.29 -21.48 23.80
CA SER A 182 -0.47 -22.94 23.81
C SER A 182 -1.94 -23.34 23.77
N GLN A 183 -2.83 -22.62 24.47
CA GLN A 183 -4.28 -22.85 24.38
C GLN A 183 -4.80 -22.59 22.96
N LEU A 184 -4.40 -21.48 22.33
CA LEU A 184 -4.83 -21.14 20.97
C LEU A 184 -4.29 -22.11 19.92
N ARG A 185 -3.04 -22.57 20.07
CA ARG A 185 -2.46 -23.61 19.21
C ARG A 185 -3.22 -24.93 19.34
N SER A 186 -3.57 -25.33 20.56
CA SER A 186 -4.36 -26.53 20.81
C SER A 186 -5.74 -26.49 20.12
N LEU A 187 -6.41 -25.34 20.17
CA LEU A 187 -7.68 -25.13 19.45
C LEU A 187 -7.51 -25.26 17.94
N LEU A 188 -6.43 -24.69 17.38
CA LEU A 188 -6.13 -24.81 15.96
C LEU A 188 -5.84 -26.27 15.57
N VAL A 189 -5.04 -27.00 16.34
CA VAL A 189 -4.73 -28.42 16.07
C VAL A 189 -6.01 -29.27 16.05
N ALA A 190 -6.93 -29.05 16.99
CA ALA A 190 -8.21 -29.75 17.01
C ALA A 190 -9.06 -29.47 15.75
N ASP A 191 -9.14 -28.21 15.32
CA ASP A 191 -9.86 -27.82 14.10
C ASP A 191 -9.20 -28.38 12.83
N VAL A 192 -7.86 -28.36 12.76
CA VAL A 192 -7.08 -28.97 11.68
C VAL A 192 -7.39 -30.45 11.55
N ARG A 193 -7.37 -31.21 12.64
CA ARG A 193 -7.72 -32.65 12.65
C ARG A 193 -9.15 -32.88 12.17
N ALA A 194 -10.11 -32.08 12.63
CA ALA A 194 -11.50 -32.19 12.19
C ALA A 194 -11.66 -31.94 10.68
N ARG A 195 -11.00 -30.90 10.15
CA ARG A 195 -11.05 -30.56 8.72
C ARG A 195 -10.29 -31.54 7.84
N LEU A 196 -9.14 -32.04 8.29
CA LEU A 196 -8.42 -33.12 7.62
C LEU A 196 -9.32 -34.34 7.47
N ARG A 197 -9.99 -34.76 8.56
CA ARG A 197 -10.91 -35.89 8.53
C ARG A 197 -12.03 -35.69 7.51
N GLN A 198 -12.70 -34.54 7.53
CA GLN A 198 -13.75 -34.22 6.56
C GLN A 198 -13.21 -34.22 5.11
N SER A 199 -12.07 -33.57 4.87
CA SER A 199 -11.47 -33.51 3.54
C SER A 199 -11.06 -34.88 3.00
N TRP A 200 -10.57 -35.79 3.83
CA TRP A 200 -10.24 -37.14 3.38
C TRP A 200 -11.49 -37.99 3.11
N LEU A 201 -12.55 -37.85 3.91
CA LEU A 201 -13.84 -38.50 3.65
C LEU A 201 -14.46 -38.03 2.32
N GLU A 202 -14.45 -36.72 2.05
CA GLU A 202 -14.92 -36.14 0.79
C GLU A 202 -14.11 -36.62 -0.43
N ARG A 203 -12.83 -36.97 -0.22
CA ARG A 203 -11.96 -37.56 -1.25
C ARG A 203 -12.11 -39.08 -1.40
N GLY A 204 -13.04 -39.69 -0.67
CA GLY A 204 -13.39 -41.11 -0.79
C GLY A 204 -12.64 -42.06 0.14
N ALA A 205 -11.87 -41.55 1.12
CA ALA A 205 -11.25 -42.41 2.12
C ALA A 205 -12.30 -43.04 3.05
N SER A 206 -12.08 -44.28 3.45
CA SER A 206 -12.91 -44.98 4.43
C SER A 206 -12.50 -44.65 5.86
N GLU A 207 -13.42 -44.83 6.81
CA GLU A 207 -13.15 -44.60 8.25
C GLU A 207 -11.93 -45.36 8.78
N ALA A 208 -11.69 -46.57 8.28
CA ALA A 208 -10.55 -47.40 8.68
C ALA A 208 -9.19 -46.78 8.28
N GLU A 209 -9.15 -45.97 7.23
CA GLU A 209 -7.92 -45.32 6.74
C GLU A 209 -7.56 -44.05 7.52
N LEU A 210 -8.47 -43.53 8.36
CA LEU A 210 -8.35 -42.21 8.98
C LEU A 210 -7.81 -42.24 10.42
N GLY A 211 -7.47 -43.41 10.95
CA GLY A 211 -6.99 -43.56 12.33
C GLY A 211 -5.77 -42.69 12.66
N TRP A 212 -4.90 -42.43 11.68
CA TRP A 212 -3.71 -41.59 11.84
C TRP A 212 -4.01 -40.10 12.12
N ILE A 213 -5.21 -39.61 11.76
CA ILE A 213 -5.60 -38.20 11.95
C ILE A 213 -5.75 -37.87 13.44
N ALA A 214 -6.10 -38.85 14.28
CA ALA A 214 -6.23 -38.65 15.72
C ALA A 214 -4.93 -38.13 16.37
N THR A 215 -3.77 -38.46 15.79
CA THR A 215 -2.44 -38.04 16.23
C THR A 215 -1.75 -37.08 15.25
N ALA A 216 -2.44 -36.61 14.21
CA ALA A 216 -1.88 -35.66 13.26
C ALA A 216 -1.82 -34.25 13.88
N PHE A 217 -0.69 -33.55 13.70
CA PHE A 217 -0.38 -32.26 14.34
C PHE A 217 -0.33 -32.35 15.87
N ASP A 218 0.58 -31.62 16.48
CA ASP A 218 0.83 -31.66 17.92
C ASP A 218 0.78 -30.24 18.50
N PRO A 219 0.03 -29.99 19.59
CA PRO A 219 -0.03 -28.68 20.25
C PRO A 219 1.29 -28.23 20.89
N ASP A 220 2.29 -29.09 21.04
CA ASP A 220 3.61 -28.72 21.57
C ASP A 220 4.64 -28.44 20.47
N VAL A 221 4.23 -28.54 19.20
CA VAL A 221 5.10 -28.38 18.04
C VAL A 221 4.95 -27.00 17.40
N LEU A 222 6.07 -26.42 16.95
CA LEU A 222 6.12 -25.14 16.25
C LEU A 222 5.18 -25.15 15.05
N THR A 223 4.12 -24.34 15.10
CA THR A 223 3.08 -24.31 14.07
C THR A 223 3.24 -23.09 13.17
N ILE A 224 3.51 -23.33 11.89
CA ILE A 224 3.66 -22.31 10.86
C ILE A 224 2.39 -22.25 10.01
N GLY A 225 1.86 -21.05 9.81
CA GLY A 225 0.70 -20.78 8.99
C GLY A 225 1.05 -20.12 7.66
N PHE A 226 0.40 -20.57 6.58
CA PHE A 226 0.40 -19.91 5.29
C PHE A 226 -1.02 -19.91 4.75
N ALA A 227 -1.71 -18.76 4.74
CA ALA A 227 -3.04 -18.68 4.13
C ALA A 227 -3.30 -17.44 3.29
N ARG A 228 -3.62 -17.65 2.00
CA ARG A 228 -3.96 -16.57 1.05
C ARG A 228 -4.60 -17.10 -0.23
N ARG A 229 -5.17 -16.19 -1.03
CA ARG A 229 -5.44 -16.47 -2.46
C ARG A 229 -4.12 -16.88 -3.12
N VAL A 230 -4.16 -17.75 -4.13
CA VAL A 230 -2.96 -18.34 -4.76
C VAL A 230 -2.62 -17.75 -6.15
N PRO A 231 -2.41 -16.42 -6.31
CA PRO A 231 -1.66 -15.91 -7.46
C PRO A 231 -0.21 -16.37 -7.44
N THR A 232 0.41 -16.45 -8.62
CA THR A 232 1.81 -16.87 -8.81
C THR A 232 2.81 -16.02 -8.01
N TYR A 233 2.60 -14.69 -7.94
CA TYR A 233 3.52 -13.78 -7.23
C TYR A 233 3.58 -14.01 -5.70
N LYS A 234 2.62 -14.73 -5.12
CA LYS A 234 2.62 -15.08 -3.69
C LYS A 234 3.48 -16.30 -3.35
N ARG A 235 4.01 -16.99 -4.38
CA ARG A 235 5.02 -18.06 -4.29
C ARG A 235 4.72 -19.13 -3.26
N LEU A 236 3.50 -19.69 -3.35
CA LEU A 236 3.06 -20.82 -2.52
C LEU A 236 4.05 -21.99 -2.54
N THR A 237 4.66 -22.30 -3.69
CA THR A 237 5.55 -23.45 -3.84
C THR A 237 7.02 -23.15 -3.55
N LEU A 238 7.39 -21.94 -3.10
CA LEU A 238 8.79 -21.64 -2.73
C LEU A 238 9.31 -22.60 -1.64
N MET A 239 8.41 -22.96 -0.71
CA MET A 239 8.65 -23.95 0.36
C MET A 239 8.84 -25.38 -0.14
N LEU A 240 8.54 -25.66 -1.41
CA LEU A 240 8.69 -26.96 -2.05
C LEU A 240 9.86 -26.98 -3.05
N ARG A 241 10.66 -25.92 -3.14
CA ARG A 241 11.86 -25.91 -4.00
C ARG A 241 12.90 -26.92 -3.50
N ASP A 242 13.00 -27.10 -2.18
CA ASP A 242 13.80 -28.17 -1.56
C ASP A 242 12.90 -29.06 -0.68
N PRO A 243 12.16 -30.01 -1.29
CA PRO A 243 11.21 -30.85 -0.58
C PRO A 243 11.88 -31.76 0.45
N ASP A 244 13.13 -32.16 0.21
CA ASP A 244 13.90 -33.03 1.11
C ASP A 244 14.30 -32.27 2.38
N ARG A 245 14.69 -31.00 2.24
CA ARG A 245 14.99 -30.13 3.39
C ARG A 245 13.74 -29.78 4.18
N LEU A 246 12.60 -29.53 3.50
CA LEU A 246 11.33 -29.38 4.19
C LEU A 246 10.94 -30.65 4.96
N GLU A 247 11.08 -31.84 4.37
CA GLU A 247 10.80 -33.11 5.04
C GLU A 247 11.67 -33.31 6.29
N LYS A 248 12.97 -33.00 6.22
CA LYS A 248 13.87 -33.04 7.38
C LYS A 248 13.42 -32.11 8.51
N LEU A 249 12.98 -30.89 8.18
CA LEU A 249 12.46 -29.94 9.18
C LEU A 249 11.15 -30.42 9.81
N LEU A 250 10.23 -30.96 9.01
CA LEU A 250 8.95 -31.47 9.50
C LEU A 250 9.15 -32.67 10.46
N LEU A 251 10.19 -33.47 10.22
CA LEU A 251 10.46 -34.73 10.92
C LEU A 251 11.69 -34.67 11.85
N ASP A 252 12.21 -33.47 12.14
CA ASP A 252 13.35 -33.31 13.04
C ASP A 252 13.01 -33.93 14.42
N PRO A 253 13.87 -34.80 14.97
CA PRO A 253 13.56 -35.53 16.20
C PRO A 253 13.55 -34.64 17.45
N GLU A 254 14.23 -33.50 17.42
CA GLU A 254 14.37 -32.59 18.57
C GLU A 254 13.54 -31.31 18.38
N ARG A 255 13.48 -30.80 17.16
CA ARG A 255 12.89 -29.50 16.81
C ARG A 255 12.00 -29.58 15.58
N PRO A 256 10.99 -30.48 15.56
CA PRO A 256 10.13 -30.63 14.41
C PRO A 256 9.32 -29.36 14.15
N ILE A 257 8.88 -29.15 12.92
CA ILE A 257 7.89 -28.11 12.62
C ILE A 257 6.61 -28.74 12.09
N GLN A 258 5.51 -27.98 12.10
CA GLN A 258 4.29 -28.33 11.38
C GLN A 258 3.77 -27.15 10.58
N LEU A 259 3.23 -27.43 9.39
CA LEU A 259 2.82 -26.41 8.43
C LEU A 259 1.35 -26.56 8.06
N ILE A 260 0.59 -25.49 8.23
CA ILE A 260 -0.81 -25.42 7.82
C ILE A 260 -0.91 -24.45 6.65
N VAL A 261 -1.25 -25.00 5.48
CA VAL A 261 -1.47 -24.25 4.26
C VAL A 261 -2.97 -24.14 4.02
N ALA A 262 -3.47 -22.95 3.70
CA ALA A 262 -4.85 -22.78 3.28
C ALA A 262 -4.95 -21.76 2.14
N GLY A 263 -5.91 -21.93 1.24
CA GLY A 263 -6.04 -21.01 0.13
C GLY A 263 -7.12 -21.38 -0.86
N LYS A 264 -7.39 -20.45 -1.77
CA LYS A 264 -8.28 -20.63 -2.91
C LYS A 264 -7.61 -20.03 -4.15
N SER A 265 -7.64 -20.76 -5.26
CA SER A 265 -7.33 -20.22 -6.59
C SER A 265 -8.62 -19.82 -7.29
N HIS A 266 -8.52 -18.90 -8.26
CA HIS A 266 -9.68 -18.57 -9.10
C HIS A 266 -10.02 -19.77 -10.01
N PRO A 267 -11.30 -20.05 -10.32
CA PRO A 267 -11.67 -21.16 -11.20
C PRO A 267 -11.05 -21.10 -12.59
N ALA A 268 -10.65 -19.92 -13.07
CA ALA A 268 -9.96 -19.74 -14.35
C ALA A 268 -8.42 -19.67 -14.25
N ASP A 269 -7.85 -19.78 -13.05
CA ASP A 269 -6.40 -19.71 -12.82
C ASP A 269 -5.80 -21.12 -12.72
N ASP A 270 -5.49 -21.70 -13.88
CA ASP A 270 -4.92 -23.05 -13.95
C ASP A 270 -3.51 -23.13 -13.35
N GLY A 271 -2.75 -22.03 -13.41
CA GLY A 271 -1.45 -21.93 -12.74
C GLY A 271 -1.59 -22.05 -11.23
N GLY A 272 -2.46 -21.25 -10.61
CA GLY A 272 -2.76 -21.32 -9.18
C GLY A 272 -3.28 -22.69 -8.74
N LYS A 273 -4.11 -23.35 -9.55
CA LYS A 273 -4.56 -24.73 -9.27
C LYS A 273 -3.39 -25.74 -9.29
N ALA A 274 -2.49 -25.65 -10.26
CA ALA A 274 -1.32 -26.52 -10.35
C ALA A 274 -0.41 -26.38 -9.13
N LEU A 275 -0.19 -25.14 -8.65
CA LEU A 275 0.57 -24.88 -7.42
C LEU A 275 -0.09 -25.53 -6.18
N ILE A 276 -1.41 -25.40 -6.04
CA ILE A 276 -2.16 -26.07 -4.95
C ILE A 276 -2.01 -27.59 -5.03
N GLN A 277 -2.14 -28.17 -6.23
CA GLN A 277 -2.00 -29.62 -6.42
C GLN A 277 -0.61 -30.12 -6.00
N GLN A 278 0.45 -29.37 -6.27
CA GLN A 278 1.80 -29.73 -5.81
C GLN A 278 1.89 -29.80 -4.28
N VAL A 279 1.34 -28.79 -3.59
CA VAL A 279 1.28 -28.77 -2.12
C VAL A 279 0.46 -29.92 -1.57
N VAL A 280 -0.72 -30.18 -2.13
CA VAL A 280 -1.58 -31.30 -1.69
C VAL A 280 -0.85 -32.64 -1.86
N ARG A 281 -0.22 -32.87 -3.03
CA ARG A 281 0.54 -34.11 -3.28
C ARG A 281 1.69 -34.30 -2.30
N PHE A 282 2.42 -33.24 -1.97
CA PHE A 282 3.48 -33.32 -0.96
C PHE A 282 2.90 -33.57 0.43
N ALA A 283 1.84 -32.84 0.81
CA ALA A 283 1.21 -32.95 2.11
C ALA A 283 0.55 -34.32 2.35
N ASP A 284 0.05 -35.00 1.32
CA ASP A 284 -0.57 -36.32 1.47
C ASP A 284 0.44 -37.48 1.60
N ARG A 285 1.75 -37.24 1.42
CA ARG A 285 2.78 -38.27 1.55
C ARG A 285 2.72 -38.89 2.97
N PRO A 286 2.67 -40.24 3.10
CA PRO A 286 2.53 -40.90 4.40
C PRO A 286 3.56 -40.47 5.46
N GLN A 287 4.78 -40.13 5.01
CA GLN A 287 5.89 -39.70 5.85
C GLN A 287 5.60 -38.36 6.54
N VAL A 288 4.92 -37.42 5.87
CA VAL A 288 4.77 -36.02 6.36
C VAL A 288 3.34 -35.58 6.61
N ARG A 289 2.32 -36.35 6.17
CA ARG A 289 0.89 -35.99 6.28
C ARG A 289 0.39 -35.68 7.69
N HIS A 290 1.14 -36.08 8.70
CA HIS A 290 0.86 -35.81 10.11
C HIS A 290 1.49 -34.49 10.61
N ARG A 291 2.25 -33.78 9.77
CA ARG A 291 2.96 -32.51 10.07
C ARG A 291 2.63 -31.39 9.09
N ILE A 292 2.11 -31.70 7.89
CA ILE A 292 1.73 -30.71 6.89
C ILE A 292 0.34 -31.02 6.32
N ALA A 293 -0.46 -29.98 6.13
CA ALA A 293 -1.82 -30.11 5.59
C ALA A 293 -2.18 -28.91 4.72
N PHE A 294 -2.92 -29.20 3.64
CA PHE A 294 -3.65 -28.19 2.89
C PHE A 294 -5.13 -28.21 3.30
N LEU A 295 -5.62 -27.11 3.85
CA LEU A 295 -7.01 -26.97 4.28
C LEU A 295 -7.84 -26.29 3.19
N PRO A 296 -8.85 -26.97 2.60
CA PRO A 296 -9.72 -26.37 1.60
C PRO A 296 -10.69 -25.37 2.21
N ASN A 297 -11.39 -24.61 1.35
CA ASN A 297 -12.50 -23.76 1.76
C ASN A 297 -12.16 -22.63 2.74
N TYR A 298 -10.94 -22.09 2.66
CA TYR A 298 -10.50 -20.92 3.45
C TYR A 298 -11.55 -19.79 3.47
N ASP A 299 -12.00 -19.44 4.68
CA ASP A 299 -12.99 -18.41 4.97
C ASP A 299 -12.64 -17.68 6.27
N MET A 300 -13.49 -16.73 6.71
CA MET A 300 -13.21 -15.99 7.94
C MET A 300 -13.25 -16.86 9.21
N SER A 301 -14.02 -17.95 9.22
CA SER A 301 -14.13 -18.83 10.39
C SER A 301 -12.82 -19.60 10.62
N MET A 302 -12.28 -20.21 9.56
CA MET A 302 -10.99 -20.89 9.56
C MET A 302 -9.86 -19.88 9.81
N ALA A 303 -9.91 -18.71 9.15
CA ALA A 303 -8.88 -17.70 9.28
C ALA A 303 -8.67 -17.25 10.73
N ARG A 304 -9.74 -17.11 11.53
CA ARG A 304 -9.62 -16.78 12.96
C ARG A 304 -8.76 -17.79 13.69
N LEU A 305 -9.07 -19.09 13.58
CA LEU A 305 -8.31 -20.14 14.26
C LEU A 305 -6.85 -20.20 13.79
N LEU A 306 -6.60 -20.00 12.49
CA LEU A 306 -5.24 -19.91 11.94
C LEU A 306 -4.45 -18.76 12.55
N TYR A 307 -4.99 -17.54 12.53
CA TYR A 307 -4.28 -16.38 13.09
C TYR A 307 -4.10 -16.47 14.61
N TRP A 308 -5.02 -17.13 15.31
CA TRP A 308 -4.92 -17.35 16.74
C TRP A 308 -3.83 -18.37 17.08
N GLY A 309 -3.83 -19.53 16.41
CA GLY A 309 -3.04 -20.69 16.81
C GLY A 309 -1.66 -20.81 16.15
N CYS A 310 -1.43 -20.25 14.96
CA CYS A 310 -0.11 -20.30 14.32
C CYS A 310 0.90 -19.45 15.11
N ASP A 311 2.07 -20.01 15.39
CA ASP A 311 3.16 -19.32 16.09
C ASP A 311 3.98 -18.44 15.15
N VAL A 312 4.14 -18.91 13.91
CA VAL A 312 4.79 -18.15 12.84
C VAL A 312 3.83 -18.00 11.69
N TRP A 313 3.74 -16.79 11.15
CA TRP A 313 3.01 -16.49 9.94
C TRP A 313 3.98 -16.25 8.78
N LEU A 314 3.95 -17.14 7.79
CA LEU A 314 4.86 -17.13 6.66
C LEU A 314 4.29 -16.33 5.48
N ASN A 315 5.02 -15.31 5.03
CA ASN A 315 4.72 -14.56 3.81
C ASN A 315 5.98 -14.39 2.95
N ASN A 316 6.00 -14.92 1.73
CA ASN A 316 7.13 -14.81 0.81
C ASN A 316 6.72 -14.24 -0.56
N PRO A 317 6.01 -13.09 -0.61
CA PRO A 317 5.65 -12.47 -1.88
C PRO A 317 6.90 -12.08 -2.67
N LEU A 318 6.78 -11.97 -3.99
CA LEU A 318 7.75 -11.24 -4.79
C LEU A 318 7.72 -9.77 -4.39
N ARG A 319 8.87 -9.21 -4.02
CA ARG A 319 9.00 -7.77 -3.74
C ARG A 319 9.08 -6.99 -5.06
N PRO A 320 8.42 -5.82 -5.23
CA PRO A 320 7.48 -5.15 -4.32
C PRO A 320 5.99 -5.40 -4.72
N LEU A 321 5.59 -6.66 -4.93
CA LEU A 321 4.30 -7.04 -5.53
C LEU A 321 3.19 -7.33 -4.49
N GLU A 322 3.45 -7.16 -3.20
CA GLU A 322 2.41 -7.14 -2.16
C GLU A 322 2.15 -5.70 -1.71
N ALA A 323 0.99 -5.15 -2.08
CA ALA A 323 0.63 -3.78 -1.72
C ALA A 323 0.60 -3.53 -0.20
N CYS A 324 0.19 -4.53 0.58
CA CYS A 324 0.21 -4.43 2.05
C CYS A 324 0.39 -5.80 2.69
N GLY A 325 -0.66 -6.65 2.69
CA GLY A 325 -0.60 -7.99 3.30
C GLY A 325 -1.14 -8.09 4.73
N THR A 326 -2.42 -7.77 4.94
CA THR A 326 -3.05 -7.68 6.27
C THR A 326 -3.16 -9.01 7.05
N SER A 327 -2.82 -10.16 6.46
CA SER A 327 -2.78 -11.45 7.17
C SER A 327 -1.72 -11.48 8.28
N GLY A 328 -0.53 -10.94 8.00
CA GLY A 328 0.55 -10.83 9.00
C GLY A 328 0.16 -9.92 10.17
N MET A 329 -0.59 -8.84 9.92
CA MET A 329 -1.14 -7.95 10.95
C MET A 329 -2.11 -8.69 11.89
N LYS A 330 -2.95 -9.58 11.35
CA LYS A 330 -3.90 -10.37 12.16
C LYS A 330 -3.17 -11.39 13.03
N SER A 331 -2.09 -12.00 12.52
CA SER A 331 -1.25 -12.89 13.31
C SER A 331 -0.52 -12.14 14.42
N ALA A 332 0.05 -10.97 14.12
CA ALA A 332 0.74 -10.11 15.11
C ALA A 332 -0.18 -9.71 16.28
N LEU A 333 -1.45 -9.39 16.01
CA LEU A 333 -2.45 -9.10 17.07
C LEU A 333 -2.69 -10.27 18.04
N ASN A 334 -2.32 -11.49 17.64
CA ASN A 334 -2.46 -12.70 18.44
C ASN A 334 -1.13 -13.22 18.98
N GLY A 335 -0.07 -12.42 18.90
CA GLY A 335 1.28 -12.81 19.33
C GLY A 335 1.93 -13.86 18.42
N GLY A 336 1.46 -14.01 17.18
CA GLY A 336 2.17 -14.77 16.16
C GLY A 336 3.29 -13.91 15.56
N LEU A 337 4.46 -14.52 15.36
CA LEU A 337 5.64 -13.86 14.82
C LEU A 337 5.63 -13.93 13.28
N ASN A 338 6.03 -12.86 12.61
CA ASN A 338 6.08 -12.85 11.15
C ASN A 338 7.43 -13.41 10.67
N LEU A 339 7.40 -14.27 9.65
CA LEU A 339 8.57 -14.68 8.87
C LEU A 339 8.28 -14.27 7.42
N SER A 340 8.86 -13.16 6.98
CA SER A 340 8.44 -12.54 5.73
C SER A 340 9.55 -11.83 4.97
N ILE A 341 9.39 -11.78 3.65
CA ILE A 341 10.13 -10.82 2.81
C ILE A 341 9.64 -9.41 3.14
N ARG A 342 10.55 -8.42 3.14
CA ARG A 342 10.25 -7.00 3.39
C ARG A 342 9.49 -6.35 2.25
N ASP A 343 8.21 -6.66 2.20
CA ASP A 343 7.26 -6.11 1.23
C ASP A 343 5.97 -5.64 1.95
N GLY A 344 5.19 -4.80 1.28
CA GLY A 344 3.96 -4.23 1.81
C GLY A 344 4.15 -3.54 3.17
N TRP A 345 3.34 -3.91 4.17
CA TRP A 345 3.45 -3.33 5.53
C TRP A 345 4.69 -3.80 6.29
N TRP A 346 5.27 -4.94 5.90
CA TRP A 346 6.41 -5.50 6.62
C TRP A 346 7.70 -4.71 6.35
N ASP A 347 7.83 -4.13 5.15
CA ASP A 347 8.97 -3.27 4.76
C ASP A 347 9.19 -2.13 5.77
N GLU A 348 8.11 -1.49 6.21
CA GLU A 348 8.12 -0.31 7.08
C GLU A 348 8.12 -0.60 8.59
N TRP A 349 7.61 -1.76 9.03
CA TRP A 349 7.43 -2.05 10.47
C TRP A 349 8.31 -3.18 11.01
N TYR A 350 9.06 -3.89 10.17
CA TYR A 350 10.08 -4.81 10.67
C TYR A 350 11.17 -4.07 11.43
N ASP A 351 11.51 -4.54 12.64
CA ASP A 351 12.52 -3.91 13.51
C ASP A 351 13.62 -4.87 14.00
N GLY A 352 13.62 -6.13 13.52
CA GLY A 352 14.59 -7.15 13.94
C GLY A 352 14.17 -7.98 15.16
N GLU A 353 13.21 -7.50 15.96
CA GLU A 353 12.78 -8.15 17.21
C GLU A 353 11.34 -8.68 17.13
N ASN A 354 10.52 -8.17 16.20
CA ASN A 354 9.13 -8.56 15.99
C ASN A 354 8.90 -9.72 15.00
N GLY A 355 9.97 -10.42 14.60
CA GLY A 355 9.93 -11.53 13.66
C GLY A 355 11.24 -11.71 12.90
N TRP A 356 11.15 -12.24 11.69
CA TRP A 356 12.30 -12.49 10.82
C TRP A 356 12.05 -11.99 9.40
N GLU A 357 13.08 -11.36 8.85
CA GLU A 357 13.16 -11.05 7.42
C GLU A 357 13.73 -12.25 6.65
N ILE A 358 13.03 -12.67 5.60
CA ILE A 358 13.62 -13.46 4.51
C ILE A 358 14.27 -12.44 3.58
N ALA A 359 15.60 -12.44 3.49
CA ALA A 359 16.33 -11.49 2.66
C ALA A 359 15.87 -11.60 1.20
N SER A 360 15.44 -10.47 0.63
CA SER A 360 15.06 -10.38 -0.78
C SER A 360 16.32 -10.45 -1.65
N ALA A 361 16.28 -11.23 -2.72
CA ALA A 361 17.37 -11.29 -3.70
C ALA A 361 17.22 -10.17 -4.76
N ASP A 362 17.12 -8.92 -4.27
CA ASP A 362 16.98 -7.72 -5.11
C ASP A 362 18.17 -7.60 -6.07
N GLY A 363 17.90 -7.27 -7.34
CA GLY A 363 18.91 -7.15 -8.40
C GLY A 363 19.27 -8.46 -9.11
N VAL A 364 18.75 -9.62 -8.67
CA VAL A 364 18.90 -10.88 -9.40
C VAL A 364 17.87 -10.95 -10.53
N ALA A 365 18.33 -10.85 -11.78
CA ALA A 365 17.46 -10.83 -12.96
C ALA A 365 16.81 -12.20 -13.27
N ASP A 366 17.49 -13.30 -12.98
CA ASP A 366 16.97 -14.66 -13.21
C ASP A 366 15.98 -15.06 -12.10
N PRO A 367 14.68 -15.26 -12.43
CA PRO A 367 13.66 -15.61 -11.45
C PRO A 367 13.93 -16.92 -10.72
N GLU A 368 14.51 -17.92 -11.39
CA GLU A 368 14.78 -19.24 -10.77
C GLU A 368 15.90 -19.12 -9.74
N ARG A 369 17.01 -18.46 -10.11
CA ARG A 369 18.11 -18.19 -9.19
C ARG A 369 17.68 -17.35 -7.99
N ARG A 370 16.84 -16.34 -8.19
CA ARG A 370 16.27 -15.53 -7.10
C ARG A 370 15.50 -16.42 -6.13
N ASP A 371 14.60 -17.25 -6.67
CA ASP A 371 13.78 -18.14 -5.86
C ASP A 371 14.62 -19.21 -5.11
N ASP A 372 15.73 -19.69 -5.69
CA ASP A 372 16.67 -20.59 -5.01
C ASP A 372 17.38 -19.92 -3.82
N LEU A 373 17.84 -18.67 -4.00
CA LEU A 373 18.48 -17.90 -2.94
C LEU A 373 17.51 -17.61 -1.79
N GLU A 374 16.30 -17.17 -2.11
CA GLU A 374 15.29 -16.83 -1.11
C GLU A 374 14.73 -18.07 -0.41
N SER A 375 14.57 -19.19 -1.12
CA SER A 375 14.20 -20.47 -0.52
C SER A 375 15.29 -20.97 0.43
N SER A 376 16.57 -20.89 0.03
CA SER A 376 17.71 -21.23 0.89
C SER A 376 17.77 -20.35 2.14
N GLY A 377 17.52 -19.05 1.99
CA GLY A 377 17.41 -18.10 3.11
C GLY A 377 16.28 -18.44 4.08
N LEU A 378 15.09 -18.78 3.55
CA LEU A 378 13.95 -19.25 4.34
C LEU A 378 14.31 -20.47 5.18
N TYR A 379 14.90 -21.52 4.59
CA TYR A 379 15.26 -22.72 5.35
C TYR A 379 16.35 -22.45 6.39
N ASN A 380 17.37 -21.64 6.05
CA ASN A 380 18.41 -21.26 7.02
C ASN A 380 17.80 -20.57 8.25
N LEU A 381 16.84 -19.67 8.05
CA LEU A 381 16.13 -19.01 9.15
C LEU A 381 15.34 -20.01 9.99
N LEU A 382 14.60 -20.93 9.36
CA LEU A 382 13.83 -21.95 10.06
C LEU A 382 14.72 -22.82 10.95
N GLU A 383 15.84 -23.31 10.41
CA GLU A 383 16.78 -24.21 11.07
C GLU A 383 17.60 -23.53 12.18
N GLN A 384 18.11 -22.32 11.91
CA GLN A 384 19.14 -21.70 12.75
C GLN A 384 18.59 -20.64 13.71
N ALA A 385 17.41 -20.07 13.43
CA ALA A 385 16.84 -18.98 14.22
C ALA A 385 15.45 -19.31 14.78
N VAL A 386 14.51 -19.71 13.94
CA VAL A 386 13.10 -19.87 14.33
C VAL A 386 12.91 -21.08 15.24
N ALA A 387 13.21 -22.30 14.75
CA ALA A 387 13.00 -23.51 15.53
C ALA A 387 13.82 -23.53 16.84
N PRO A 388 15.12 -23.17 16.86
CA PRO A 388 15.89 -23.14 18.11
C PRO A 388 15.27 -22.23 19.18
N LYS A 389 14.86 -21.02 18.83
CA LYS A 389 14.21 -20.10 19.77
C LYS A 389 12.85 -20.63 20.26
N PHE A 390 12.11 -21.31 19.39
CA PHE A 390 10.85 -21.93 19.79
C PHE A 390 11.06 -23.11 20.73
N TYR A 391 12.15 -23.89 20.65
CA TYR A 391 12.35 -25.11 21.42
C TYR A 391 13.27 -24.98 22.65
N GLU A 392 14.03 -23.89 22.76
CA GLU A 392 14.80 -23.56 23.97
C GLU A 392 13.82 -23.26 25.13
N ARG A 393 13.80 -24.11 26.17
CA ARG A 393 12.86 -24.04 27.31
C ARG A 393 13.61 -23.71 28.60
N ASP A 394 13.00 -22.93 29.48
CA ASP A 394 13.44 -22.76 30.86
C ASP A 394 12.96 -23.90 31.77
N GLU A 395 13.27 -23.82 33.07
CA GLU A 395 12.86 -24.80 34.09
C GLU A 395 11.33 -24.95 34.23
N ARG A 396 10.55 -23.97 33.77
CA ARG A 396 9.08 -23.97 33.79
C ARG A 396 8.47 -24.45 32.48
N GLY A 397 9.30 -24.83 31.50
CA GLY A 397 8.84 -25.24 30.17
C GLY A 397 8.39 -24.07 29.28
N VAL A 398 8.82 -22.85 29.57
CA VAL A 398 8.53 -21.64 28.78
C VAL A 398 9.74 -21.29 27.91
N PRO A 399 9.57 -20.89 26.63
CA PRO A 399 10.67 -20.34 25.85
C PRO A 399 10.88 -18.84 26.13
N PRO A 400 11.89 -18.44 26.94
CA PRO A 400 12.03 -17.05 27.36
C PRO A 400 12.25 -16.11 26.17
N ARG A 401 13.21 -16.43 25.30
CA ARG A 401 13.54 -15.61 24.11
C ARG A 401 12.39 -15.50 23.12
N TRP A 402 11.62 -16.57 22.94
CA TRP A 402 10.43 -16.53 22.08
C TRP A 402 9.35 -15.64 22.68
N MET A 403 9.12 -15.73 23.99
CA MET A 403 8.15 -14.89 24.70
C MET A 403 8.55 -13.42 24.74
N GLU A 404 9.84 -13.09 24.77
CA GLU A 404 10.35 -11.73 24.58
C GLU A 404 9.93 -11.18 23.21
N MET A 405 10.14 -11.95 22.12
CA MET A 405 9.72 -11.55 20.78
C MET A 405 8.21 -11.39 20.66
N VAL A 406 7.43 -12.31 21.25
CA VAL A 406 5.95 -12.24 21.25
C VAL A 406 5.47 -10.99 21.98
N ARG A 407 6.06 -10.69 23.15
CA ARG A 407 5.75 -9.49 23.93
C ARG A 407 6.08 -8.23 23.14
N HIS A 408 7.28 -8.17 22.56
CA HIS A 408 7.73 -7.05 21.74
C HIS A 408 6.79 -6.82 20.55
N THR A 409 6.43 -7.89 19.83
CA THR A 409 5.47 -7.87 18.71
C THR A 409 4.14 -7.26 19.13
N LEU A 410 3.56 -7.72 20.25
CA LEU A 410 2.30 -7.17 20.75
C LEU A 410 2.46 -5.69 21.12
N GLN A 411 3.59 -5.28 21.67
CA GLN A 411 3.85 -3.90 22.10
C GLN A 411 4.05 -2.93 20.94
N THR A 412 4.88 -3.30 19.97
CA THR A 412 5.30 -2.40 18.89
C THR A 412 4.33 -2.41 17.72
N LEU A 413 3.78 -3.57 17.37
CA LEU A 413 2.84 -3.71 16.27
C LEU A 413 1.39 -3.56 16.71
N GLY A 414 1.04 -3.97 17.93
CA GLY A 414 -0.32 -3.88 18.48
C GLY A 414 -1.05 -2.56 18.20
N PRO A 415 -0.50 -1.39 18.57
CA PRO A 415 -1.15 -0.11 18.29
C PRO A 415 -1.13 0.28 16.80
N LYS A 416 -0.09 -0.12 16.06
CA LYS A 416 0.07 0.20 14.63
C LYS A 416 -0.91 -0.57 13.77
N VAL A 417 -1.10 -1.86 13.98
CA VAL A 417 -1.90 -2.72 13.09
C VAL A 417 -3.42 -2.50 13.20
N LEU A 418 -3.90 -1.62 14.09
CA LEU A 418 -5.33 -1.41 14.30
C LEU A 418 -6.00 -0.65 13.16
N ALA A 419 -7.19 -1.13 12.75
CA ALA A 419 -8.05 -0.42 11.80
C ALA A 419 -8.51 0.96 12.34
N SER A 420 -8.65 1.13 13.65
CA SER A 420 -9.01 2.42 14.26
C SER A 420 -7.93 3.49 14.04
N ARG A 421 -6.65 3.09 14.04
CA ARG A 421 -5.53 3.96 13.66
C ARG A 421 -5.61 4.29 12.17
N MET A 422 -5.72 3.28 11.31
CA MET A 422 -5.86 3.48 9.86
C MET A 422 -7.02 4.45 9.52
N VAL A 423 -8.20 4.29 10.11
CA VAL A 423 -9.35 5.17 9.88
C VAL A 423 -9.08 6.60 10.36
N ARG A 424 -8.39 6.77 11.49
CA ARG A 424 -7.96 8.09 11.98
C ARG A 424 -7.03 8.76 10.97
N ASP A 425 -6.04 8.04 10.48
CA ASP A 425 -5.11 8.56 9.46
C ASP A 425 -5.87 9.01 8.20
N TYR A 426 -6.87 8.23 7.74
CA TYR A 426 -7.75 8.65 6.64
C TYR A 426 -8.55 9.91 6.96
N VAL A 427 -9.12 10.00 8.16
CA VAL A 427 -9.92 11.16 8.57
C VAL A 427 -9.07 12.43 8.58
N GLU A 428 -7.89 12.37 9.20
CA GLU A 428 -7.00 13.51 9.37
C GLU A 428 -6.37 13.97 8.06
N HIS A 429 -5.85 13.04 7.25
CA HIS A 429 -5.06 13.38 6.07
C HIS A 429 -5.89 13.48 4.78
N TYR A 430 -7.06 12.84 4.70
CA TYR A 430 -7.83 12.76 3.45
C TYR A 430 -9.27 13.25 3.60
N TYR A 431 -10.08 12.71 4.51
CA TYR A 431 -11.51 12.99 4.55
C TYR A 431 -11.82 14.40 5.07
N ALA A 432 -11.18 14.86 6.14
CA ALA A 432 -11.41 16.23 6.63
C ALA A 432 -10.91 17.30 5.61
N PRO A 433 -9.71 17.17 5.00
CA PRO A 433 -9.30 18.04 3.91
C PRO A 433 -10.23 18.02 2.69
N ALA A 434 -10.73 16.84 2.30
CA ALA A 434 -11.70 16.72 1.20
C ALA A 434 -13.03 17.39 1.55
N ALA A 435 -13.54 17.22 2.78
CA ALA A 435 -14.74 17.89 3.24
C ALA A 435 -14.58 19.42 3.25
N HIS A 436 -13.41 19.93 3.62
CA HIS A 436 -13.10 21.37 3.54
C HIS A 436 -13.08 21.89 2.10
N SER A 437 -12.42 21.15 1.20
CA SER A 437 -12.34 21.49 -0.22
C SER A 437 -13.74 21.48 -0.86
N TRP A 438 -14.53 20.47 -0.55
CA TRP A 438 -15.92 20.36 -0.99
C TRP A 438 -16.76 21.56 -0.55
N ARG A 439 -16.74 21.93 0.74
CA ARG A 439 -17.48 23.11 1.26
C ARG A 439 -17.12 24.40 0.52
N LYS A 440 -15.85 24.58 0.14
CA LYS A 440 -15.44 25.72 -0.70
C LYS A 440 -16.06 25.65 -2.09
N THR A 441 -16.03 24.48 -2.73
CA THR A 441 -16.58 24.34 -4.10
C THR A 441 -18.09 24.51 -4.19
N ILE A 442 -18.84 24.08 -3.17
CA ILE A 442 -20.31 24.22 -3.14
C ILE A 442 -20.78 25.52 -2.48
N GLY A 443 -19.85 26.34 -1.97
CA GLY A 443 -20.18 27.60 -1.32
C GLY A 443 -20.86 28.57 -2.29
N VAL A 444 -21.75 29.39 -1.74
CA VAL A 444 -22.32 30.54 -2.44
C VAL A 444 -21.30 31.68 -2.38
N ALA A 445 -20.96 32.26 -3.52
CA ALA A 445 -20.09 33.42 -3.59
C ALA A 445 -20.75 34.66 -2.96
N ASP A 446 -19.96 35.69 -2.66
CA ASP A 446 -20.44 36.93 -2.04
C ASP A 446 -21.51 37.64 -2.89
N ASP A 447 -21.52 37.41 -4.20
CA ASP A 447 -22.50 37.93 -5.15
C ASP A 447 -23.79 37.08 -5.26
N GLY A 448 -23.91 36.01 -4.48
CA GLY A 448 -25.05 35.08 -4.49
C GLY A 448 -24.93 33.94 -5.50
N THR A 449 -23.83 33.83 -6.24
CA THR A 449 -23.64 32.75 -7.22
C THR A 449 -23.41 31.40 -6.53
N GLU A 450 -24.30 30.44 -6.76
CA GLU A 450 -24.11 29.06 -6.31
C GLU A 450 -22.89 28.41 -7.01
N PHE A 451 -22.15 27.59 -6.26
CA PHE A 451 -20.94 26.92 -6.72
C PHE A 451 -19.85 27.89 -7.22
N GLY A 452 -19.78 29.10 -6.66
CA GLY A 452 -18.84 30.14 -7.11
C GLY A 452 -17.39 29.66 -7.15
N GLY A 453 -16.94 28.99 -6.10
CA GLY A 453 -15.59 28.41 -6.07
C GLY A 453 -15.38 27.30 -7.11
N ALA A 454 -16.36 26.43 -7.33
CA ALA A 454 -16.25 25.41 -8.38
C ALA A 454 -16.10 26.02 -9.78
N ARG A 455 -16.85 27.10 -10.05
CA ARG A 455 -16.83 27.83 -11.33
C ARG A 455 -15.52 28.57 -11.55
N GLU A 456 -15.02 29.24 -10.52
CA GLU A 456 -13.71 29.90 -10.53
C GLU A 456 -12.59 28.89 -10.82
N LEU A 457 -12.56 27.77 -10.09
CA LEU A 457 -11.56 26.72 -10.31
C LEU A 457 -11.66 26.11 -11.71
N ALA A 458 -12.88 25.90 -12.22
CA ALA A 458 -13.09 25.38 -13.58
C ALA A 458 -12.59 26.35 -14.65
N ALA A 459 -12.84 27.65 -14.48
CA ALA A 459 -12.34 28.69 -15.36
C ALA A 459 -10.80 28.76 -15.33
N TYR A 460 -10.20 28.71 -14.13
CA TYR A 460 -8.75 28.64 -13.97
C TYR A 460 -8.16 27.42 -14.68
N ARG A 461 -8.70 26.22 -14.45
CA ARG A 461 -8.20 24.98 -15.07
C ARG A 461 -8.21 25.04 -16.59
N ARG A 462 -9.26 25.61 -17.20
CA ARG A 462 -9.31 25.82 -18.66
C ARG A 462 -8.24 26.80 -19.15
N ARG A 463 -8.06 27.93 -18.45
CA ARG A 463 -7.01 28.91 -18.79
C ARG A 463 -5.63 28.31 -18.66
N ALA A 464 -5.35 27.64 -17.53
CA ALA A 464 -4.08 26.98 -17.27
C ALA A 464 -3.77 25.93 -18.35
N ALA A 465 -4.71 25.05 -18.69
CA ALA A 465 -4.51 24.03 -19.72
C ALA A 465 -4.21 24.63 -21.12
N ALA A 466 -4.83 25.78 -21.45
CA ALA A 466 -4.58 26.45 -22.73
C ALA A 466 -3.24 27.23 -22.75
N ALA A 467 -2.86 27.84 -21.63
CA ALA A 467 -1.66 28.66 -21.51
C ALA A 467 -0.38 27.84 -21.31
N TRP A 468 -0.45 26.69 -20.61
CA TRP A 468 0.74 25.96 -20.16
C TRP A 468 1.75 25.60 -21.25
N PRO A 469 1.33 25.14 -22.45
CA PRO A 469 2.27 24.84 -23.54
C PRO A 469 3.05 26.06 -24.06
N GLN A 470 2.67 27.28 -23.66
CA GLN A 470 3.30 28.54 -24.07
C GLN A 470 4.03 29.23 -22.90
N ILE A 471 4.04 28.64 -21.70
CA ILE A 471 4.80 29.17 -20.57
C ILE A 471 6.27 28.86 -20.82
N GLU A 472 7.11 29.89 -20.72
CA GLU A 472 8.54 29.78 -20.99
C GLU A 472 9.35 30.48 -19.89
N ILE A 473 10.39 29.82 -19.39
CA ILE A 473 11.41 30.46 -18.55
C ILE A 473 12.53 30.90 -19.50
N THR A 474 12.51 32.18 -19.87
CA THR A 474 13.41 32.72 -20.90
C THR A 474 14.84 32.95 -20.42
N ASP A 475 15.01 33.18 -19.12
CA ASP A 475 16.33 33.42 -18.54
C ASP A 475 16.37 33.05 -17.06
N VAL A 476 17.53 32.59 -16.59
CA VAL A 476 17.81 32.26 -15.19
C VAL A 476 19.21 32.73 -14.80
N ASP A 477 19.26 33.82 -14.05
CA ASP A 477 20.48 34.40 -13.52
C ASP A 477 20.76 33.94 -12.09
N SER A 478 22.04 33.70 -11.79
CA SER A 478 22.53 33.48 -10.43
C SER A 478 23.51 34.55 -9.98
N ALA A 479 23.39 34.96 -8.72
CA ALA A 479 24.28 35.94 -8.09
C ALA A 479 24.56 35.59 -6.62
N GLY A 480 25.67 36.10 -6.08
CA GLY A 480 26.00 36.01 -4.65
C GLY A 480 26.82 34.79 -4.22
N LEU A 481 27.15 33.87 -5.14
CA LEU A 481 28.07 32.77 -4.87
C LEU A 481 29.55 33.25 -4.93
N PRO A 482 30.36 33.00 -3.89
CA PRO A 482 31.81 33.19 -3.98
C PRO A 482 32.47 32.09 -4.84
N ASP A 483 33.68 32.34 -5.35
CA ASP A 483 34.46 31.40 -6.20
C ASP A 483 34.64 30.01 -5.58
N THR A 484 34.52 29.88 -4.26
CA THR A 484 34.45 28.61 -3.54
C THR A 484 33.21 28.61 -2.64
N PRO A 485 32.11 27.94 -3.04
CA PRO A 485 30.86 27.92 -2.28
C PRO A 485 31.07 27.27 -0.90
N LEU A 486 30.78 28.00 0.18
CA LEU A 486 30.77 27.47 1.53
C LEU A 486 29.33 27.15 1.94
N LEU A 487 29.16 26.16 2.84
CA LEU A 487 27.86 25.87 3.44
C LEU A 487 27.28 27.15 4.07
N GLY A 488 26.05 27.53 3.71
CA GLY A 488 25.41 28.75 4.18
C GLY A 488 25.73 30.04 3.40
N SER A 489 26.56 29.99 2.36
CA SER A 489 26.65 31.09 1.38
C SER A 489 25.27 31.36 0.77
N LYS A 490 24.95 32.64 0.49
CA LYS A 490 23.65 33.04 -0.06
C LYS A 490 23.70 32.99 -1.59
N LEU A 491 22.87 32.15 -2.17
CA LEU A 491 22.60 32.13 -3.60
C LEU A 491 21.32 32.93 -3.86
N THR A 492 21.41 33.93 -4.74
CA THR A 492 20.25 34.61 -5.28
C THR A 492 20.00 34.11 -6.69
N LEU A 493 18.78 33.64 -6.95
CA LEU A 493 18.32 33.21 -8.27
C LEU A 493 17.24 34.17 -8.74
N THR A 494 17.34 34.61 -9.99
CA THR A 494 16.34 35.45 -10.64
C THR A 494 15.94 34.80 -11.96
N ALA A 495 14.64 34.61 -12.17
CA ALA A 495 14.08 34.01 -13.37
C ALA A 495 13.17 35.00 -14.08
N ILE A 496 13.29 35.06 -15.40
CA ILE A 496 12.39 35.82 -16.29
C ILE A 496 11.45 34.83 -16.95
N VAL A 497 10.15 34.97 -16.67
CA VAL A 497 9.12 33.98 -17.03
C VAL A 497 8.01 34.64 -17.86
N GLN A 498 7.67 34.05 -19.00
CA GLN A 498 6.47 34.39 -19.77
C GLN A 498 5.32 33.50 -19.32
N LEU A 499 4.26 34.10 -18.78
CA LEU A 499 3.12 33.37 -18.18
C LEU A 499 1.95 33.12 -19.15
N ALA A 500 2.10 33.46 -20.43
CA ALA A 500 1.11 33.23 -21.48
C ALA A 500 -0.33 33.67 -21.11
N GLY A 501 -0.46 34.79 -20.41
CA GLY A 501 -1.74 35.38 -20.00
C GLY A 501 -2.24 34.98 -18.61
N LEU A 502 -1.57 34.06 -17.91
CA LEU A 502 -1.78 33.83 -16.47
C LEU A 502 -1.17 34.96 -15.65
N GLN A 503 -1.75 35.23 -14.48
CA GLN A 503 -1.22 36.21 -13.54
C GLN A 503 -0.13 35.62 -12.64
N PRO A 504 0.79 36.44 -12.09
CA PRO A 504 1.85 35.97 -11.20
C PRO A 504 1.36 35.23 -9.94
N ASP A 505 0.16 35.52 -9.45
CA ASP A 505 -0.46 34.87 -8.30
C ASP A 505 -1.21 33.58 -8.66
N GLU A 506 -1.39 33.30 -9.95
CA GLU A 506 -1.93 32.06 -10.51
C GLU A 506 -0.85 30.98 -10.73
N VAL A 507 0.41 31.29 -10.43
CA VAL A 507 1.52 30.34 -10.50
C VAL A 507 2.38 30.36 -9.24
N THR A 508 3.13 29.29 -9.02
CA THR A 508 4.25 29.25 -8.09
C THR A 508 5.52 29.01 -8.90
N VAL A 509 6.45 29.96 -8.85
CA VAL A 509 7.80 29.79 -9.42
C VAL A 509 8.72 29.33 -8.31
N GLN A 510 9.46 28.25 -8.53
CA GLN A 510 10.35 27.65 -7.54
C GLN A 510 11.76 27.51 -8.09
N ALA A 511 12.75 27.86 -7.27
CA ALA A 511 14.11 27.41 -7.46
C ALA A 511 14.23 25.97 -6.94
N VAL A 512 14.81 25.09 -7.75
CA VAL A 512 15.07 23.68 -7.41
C VAL A 512 16.58 23.52 -7.29
N LEU A 513 17.06 23.09 -6.13
CA LEU A 513 18.46 23.09 -5.74
C LEU A 513 18.87 21.71 -5.24
N GLY A 514 19.93 21.14 -5.77
CA GLY A 514 20.39 19.80 -5.39
C GLY A 514 21.88 19.59 -5.63
N ARG A 515 22.37 18.42 -5.21
CA ARG A 515 23.69 17.94 -5.67
C ARG A 515 23.58 17.53 -7.12
N VAL A 516 24.67 17.64 -7.85
CA VAL A 516 24.72 17.19 -9.24
C VAL A 516 25.50 15.89 -9.30
N ASP A 517 24.95 14.90 -10.00
CA ASP A 517 25.69 13.68 -10.34
C ASP A 517 26.57 13.88 -11.59
N THR A 518 27.17 12.81 -12.10
CA THR A 518 28.02 12.89 -13.30
C THR A 518 27.25 13.12 -14.61
N GLY A 519 25.92 13.05 -14.57
CA GLY A 519 25.01 13.22 -15.71
C GLY A 519 24.20 14.51 -15.66
N ASP A 520 24.61 15.48 -14.84
CA ASP A 520 23.92 16.76 -14.64
C ASP A 520 22.50 16.64 -14.04
N VAL A 521 22.20 15.53 -13.36
CA VAL A 521 20.91 15.31 -12.68
C VAL A 521 20.99 15.78 -11.23
N LEU A 522 19.94 16.49 -10.78
CA LEU A 522 19.80 16.90 -9.39
C LEU A 522 19.46 15.71 -8.49
N LEU A 523 20.29 15.46 -7.49
CA LEU A 523 20.07 14.49 -6.41
C LEU A 523 19.52 15.20 -5.17
N ASP A 524 18.50 14.58 -4.57
CA ASP A 524 17.80 15.05 -3.37
C ASP A 524 17.43 16.54 -3.43
N PRO A 525 16.68 16.98 -4.48
CA PRO A 525 16.41 18.38 -4.69
C PRO A 525 15.59 18.99 -3.55
N THR A 526 15.91 20.23 -3.22
CA THR A 526 15.17 21.10 -2.31
C THR A 526 14.57 22.25 -3.10
N THR A 527 13.33 22.64 -2.76
CA THR A 527 12.61 23.69 -3.49
C THR A 527 12.43 24.93 -2.65
N VAL A 528 12.61 26.10 -3.25
CA VAL A 528 12.39 27.41 -2.61
C VAL A 528 11.49 28.26 -3.50
N ASP A 529 10.37 28.71 -2.95
CA ASP A 529 9.46 29.62 -3.67
C ASP A 529 10.16 30.96 -3.99
N MET A 530 9.91 31.44 -5.19
CA MET A 530 10.44 32.71 -5.72
C MET A 530 9.34 33.77 -5.69
N ALA A 531 9.68 34.95 -5.16
CA ALA A 531 8.76 36.07 -5.09
C ALA A 531 8.71 36.81 -6.43
N HIS A 532 7.52 37.21 -6.88
CA HIS A 532 7.38 38.13 -8.00
C HIS A 532 7.91 39.51 -7.60
N THR A 533 8.92 40.01 -8.33
CA THR A 533 9.66 41.24 -7.99
C THR A 533 9.48 42.36 -9.00
N GLY A 534 8.97 42.07 -10.20
CA GLY A 534 8.74 43.07 -11.23
C GLY A 534 8.33 42.45 -12.57
N THR A 535 8.25 43.30 -13.58
CA THR A 535 7.94 42.91 -14.96
C THR A 535 9.00 43.47 -15.90
N ASP A 536 9.27 42.74 -16.98
CA ASP A 536 10.10 43.20 -18.10
C ASP A 536 9.33 42.97 -19.41
N GLY A 537 8.73 44.04 -19.94
CA GLY A 537 7.82 43.96 -21.08
C GLY A 537 6.60 43.08 -20.78
N VAL A 538 6.51 41.95 -21.48
CA VAL A 538 5.45 40.92 -21.30
C VAL A 538 5.87 39.79 -20.34
N SER A 539 7.12 39.79 -19.88
CA SER A 539 7.67 38.80 -18.97
C SER A 539 7.58 39.26 -17.51
N HIS A 540 7.60 38.30 -16.61
CA HIS A 540 7.54 38.49 -15.16
C HIS A 540 8.85 38.06 -14.53
N ILE A 541 9.34 38.86 -13.57
CA ILE A 541 10.61 38.62 -12.88
C ILE A 541 10.31 38.00 -11.51
N PHE A 542 10.84 36.81 -11.28
CA PHE A 542 10.77 36.12 -10.00
C PHE A 542 12.15 36.01 -9.39
N SER A 543 12.29 36.23 -8.09
CA SER A 543 13.59 36.16 -7.41
C SER A 543 13.48 35.54 -6.03
N THR A 544 14.54 34.83 -5.62
CA THR A 544 14.70 34.31 -4.25
C THR A 544 16.15 34.37 -3.83
N THR A 545 16.39 34.54 -2.53
CA THR A 545 17.71 34.40 -1.94
C THR A 545 17.65 33.32 -0.87
N THR A 546 18.43 32.26 -1.05
CA THR A 546 18.44 31.10 -0.15
C THR A 546 19.87 30.76 0.28
N PRO A 547 20.10 30.33 1.53
CA PRO A 547 21.37 29.73 1.91
C PRO A 547 21.57 28.42 1.15
N LEU A 548 22.81 28.15 0.71
CA LEU A 548 23.14 26.86 0.13
C LEU A 548 22.88 25.74 1.15
N PRO A 549 22.01 24.76 0.82
CA PRO A 549 21.68 23.67 1.74
C PRO A 549 22.82 22.66 1.88
N LEU A 550 23.79 22.66 0.94
CA LEU A 550 24.78 21.61 0.76
C LEU A 550 26.16 22.23 0.50
N ALA A 551 27.21 21.57 0.99
CA ALA A 551 28.61 21.87 0.65
C ALA A 551 29.02 21.08 -0.61
N GLY A 552 29.77 21.71 -1.54
CA GLY A 552 30.21 21.10 -2.81
C GLY A 552 29.57 21.73 -4.04
N SER A 553 29.67 21.07 -5.20
CA SER A 553 29.02 21.52 -6.45
C SER A 553 27.50 21.43 -6.31
N VAL A 554 26.82 22.58 -6.39
CA VAL A 554 25.36 22.70 -6.31
C VAL A 554 24.83 23.01 -7.70
N GLY A 555 23.87 22.22 -8.16
CA GLY A 555 23.11 22.49 -9.36
C GLY A 555 21.81 23.19 -8.99
N TYR A 556 21.29 23.96 -9.93
CA TYR A 556 19.99 24.60 -9.79
C TYR A 556 19.23 24.59 -11.10
N THR A 557 17.90 24.57 -11.00
CA THR A 557 16.98 24.91 -12.08
C THR A 557 15.82 25.72 -11.51
N VAL A 558 14.97 26.25 -12.37
CA VAL A 558 13.74 26.93 -12.00
C VAL A 558 12.56 26.20 -12.62
N ARG A 559 11.46 26.12 -11.87
CA ARG A 559 10.21 25.54 -12.38
C ARG A 559 9.02 26.43 -12.11
N VAL A 560 8.00 26.31 -12.97
CA VAL A 560 6.69 26.95 -12.81
C VAL A 560 5.63 25.87 -12.56
N LEU A 561 4.81 26.08 -11.52
CA LEU A 561 3.71 25.20 -11.13
C LEU A 561 2.38 25.98 -11.08
N PRO A 562 1.23 25.32 -11.32
CA PRO A 562 -0.09 25.88 -11.08
C PRO A 562 -0.30 26.34 -9.64
N ARG A 563 -0.98 27.47 -9.45
CA ARG A 563 -1.39 27.94 -8.12
C ARG A 563 -2.84 28.41 -8.12
N HIS A 564 -3.63 27.83 -7.22
CA HIS A 564 -4.99 28.29 -6.92
C HIS A 564 -5.35 27.92 -5.47
N PRO A 565 -6.06 28.77 -4.70
CA PRO A 565 -6.47 28.46 -3.32
C PRO A 565 -7.36 27.21 -3.09
N MET A 566 -7.78 26.54 -4.18
CA MET A 566 -8.65 25.36 -4.17
C MET A 566 -7.95 24.11 -4.73
N LEU A 567 -6.73 24.22 -5.25
CA LEU A 567 -5.89 23.05 -5.51
C LEU A 567 -5.40 22.47 -4.17
N ALA A 568 -5.22 21.17 -4.14
CA ALA A 568 -4.60 20.49 -3.00
C ALA A 568 -3.10 20.77 -2.93
N ASP A 569 -2.44 20.86 -4.08
CA ASP A 569 -1.01 21.15 -4.23
C ASP A 569 -0.70 21.59 -5.69
N GLY A 570 0.50 22.11 -5.95
CA GLY A 570 0.92 22.60 -7.27
C GLY A 570 1.05 21.51 -8.33
N ASN A 571 1.34 20.28 -7.91
CA ASN A 571 1.40 19.11 -8.79
C ASN A 571 0.02 18.51 -9.12
N GLU A 572 -1.09 19.00 -8.54
CA GLU A 572 -2.41 18.36 -8.70
C GLU A 572 -2.81 18.21 -10.18
N LEU A 573 -2.49 19.21 -11.01
CA LEU A 573 -2.89 19.25 -12.41
C LEU A 573 -1.92 18.56 -13.36
N GLY A 574 -0.77 18.06 -12.88
CA GLY A 574 0.25 17.44 -13.75
C GLY A 574 0.87 18.42 -14.76
N LEU A 575 0.93 19.70 -14.40
CA LEU A 575 1.48 20.77 -15.23
C LEU A 575 2.75 21.33 -14.59
N VAL A 576 3.85 21.34 -15.33
CA VAL A 576 5.13 21.93 -14.91
C VAL A 576 5.89 22.43 -16.13
N THR A 577 6.59 23.56 -15.98
CA THR A 577 7.57 24.06 -16.96
C THR A 577 8.92 24.17 -16.26
N LEU A 578 9.96 23.57 -16.83
CA LEU A 578 11.34 23.63 -16.32
C LEU A 578 12.19 24.57 -17.19
N ALA A 579 13.18 25.24 -16.59
CA ALA A 579 14.13 26.04 -17.35
C ALA A 579 14.98 25.14 -18.26
N GLY A 580 15.09 25.50 -19.55
CA GLY A 580 15.83 24.75 -20.56
C GLY A 580 15.10 23.55 -21.18
N GLY A 581 13.79 23.40 -20.90
CA GLY A 581 12.90 22.39 -21.50
C GLY A 581 12.07 22.89 -22.66
#